data_AF-P79087-F1
#
_entry.id   AF-P79087-F1
#
_cell.length_a   1.000
_cell.length_b   1.000
_cell.length_c   1.000
_cell.angle_alpha   90.00
_cell.angle_beta   90.00
_cell.angle_gamma   90.00
#
_symmetry.space_group_name_H-M   'P 1'
#
loop_
_entity.id
_entity.type
_entity.pdbx_description
1 polymer ?
#
loop_
_entity_poly.entity_id
_entity_poly.type
_entity_poly.pdbx_seq_one_letter_code
_entity_poly.pdbx_strand_id
1 'polypeptide(L)'
;MTIDFTPVELPVVEEDAEYNWNYILFWNNVGLELNRVTHTFGALKAGPPLSPRALGMLQLAVHDAYFAIHPSAGFTTFLTPGAEDGAYRLPDPSYAKDARQAVAGAAIAMLSKLYMKPKVVPRSPISHNAYAQLQHVLDISVTKAPAACDPASSSFIFGKAVATAVFDLLFHKEGADQSGYSPKPGPFKFNDEPTHPVELIPVDANIPDGDKMPRRQYHAPYYGETAKRFGTQTEHMLADPPGIRCAGEVAEYDDAIREVYAMGGAPGLNTTKRTPHQTVQGMFWAYDGPKLIGTPPRLYNQIVRKIAVTYKKDNDLVNSEVNNADFARLLALVNVAMTDAGIFAWKEKWEFEFWRPLSGVRDDVLRDPEGKASTAAIHSGLASAPQLQNSDEAPFKPPFPAYPSGHATFGAAAFQMVRKYYNGRLGKWATTSRDTIAVEMFVSEELNGVSRDLSNPYDPKRPITDQPGIVPTRMPRRFSSCWEMMFENAVSRIFLGVHWRFDAAAGQDILIPTTKKDVYAVDDKGAALFKNVEDIRYKTKGTRKGHKGLLPIGGVPLGIEIANEIYNNKLSPTPPGEQPMPQPPQHQGPPRKKGELAEAKDEEQAPMMDVAP
;
A
#
# COMPACT_ATOMS: atom_id res chain seq x y z
N MET A 1 -16.81 -24.34 26.02
CA MET A 1 -15.36 -24.20 26.25
C MET A 1 -15.03 -22.73 26.12
N THR A 2 -14.64 -22.08 27.21
CA THR A 2 -14.00 -20.76 27.16
C THR A 2 -12.69 -20.93 26.39
N ILE A 3 -12.63 -20.40 25.16
CA ILE A 3 -11.38 -20.30 24.42
C ILE A 3 -10.51 -19.33 25.21
N ASP A 4 -9.37 -19.80 25.71
CA ASP A 4 -8.38 -18.97 26.38
C ASP A 4 -7.81 -17.98 25.36
N PHE A 5 -8.15 -16.69 25.51
CA PHE A 5 -7.68 -15.63 24.62
C PHE A 5 -6.35 -15.10 25.16
N THR A 6 -5.29 -15.27 24.38
CA THR A 6 -3.96 -14.72 24.69
C THR A 6 -3.71 -13.53 23.76
N PRO A 7 -3.62 -12.29 24.29
CA PRO A 7 -3.21 -11.13 23.50
C PRO A 7 -1.84 -11.35 22.84
N VAL A 8 -1.71 -10.91 21.59
CA VAL A 8 -0.39 -10.86 20.94
C VAL A 8 0.52 -9.88 21.66
N GLU A 9 1.76 -10.28 21.91
CA GLU A 9 2.77 -9.38 22.43
C GLU A 9 3.40 -8.60 21.27
N LEU A 10 3.10 -7.30 21.20
CA LEU A 10 3.60 -6.44 20.14
C LEU A 10 4.97 -5.86 20.52
N PRO A 11 5.99 -5.95 19.65
CA PRO A 11 7.28 -5.35 19.92
C PRO A 11 7.15 -3.82 20.02
N VAL A 12 8.01 -3.23 20.87
CA VAL A 12 8.10 -1.78 21.04
C VAL A 12 8.54 -1.15 19.72
N VAL A 13 7.82 -0.11 19.30
CA VAL A 13 8.19 0.73 18.16
C VAL A 13 9.22 1.75 18.64
N GLU A 14 10.28 1.96 17.87
CA GLU A 14 11.32 2.95 18.20
C GLU A 14 10.82 4.39 17.91
N GLU A 15 9.97 4.89 18.82
CA GLU A 15 9.40 6.24 18.83
C GLU A 15 9.33 6.75 20.27
N ASP A 16 9.58 8.05 20.49
CA ASP A 16 9.50 8.64 21.82
C ASP A 16 8.07 8.54 22.36
N ALA A 17 7.92 8.01 23.59
CA ALA A 17 6.62 7.79 24.21
C ALA A 17 5.78 9.09 24.33
N GLU A 18 6.44 10.25 24.37
CA GLU A 18 5.81 11.57 24.44
C GLU A 18 4.91 11.89 23.25
N TYR A 19 5.14 11.27 22.09
CA TYR A 19 4.33 11.50 20.89
C TYR A 19 2.87 11.17 21.19
N ASN A 20 2.64 10.10 21.95
CA ASN A 20 1.32 9.63 22.30
C ASN A 20 0.68 10.39 23.46
N TRP A 21 1.32 11.41 24.03
CA TRP A 21 0.65 12.35 24.93
C TRP A 21 -0.27 13.32 24.18
N ASN A 22 0.02 13.58 22.89
CA ASN A 22 -0.88 14.32 22.02
C ASN A 22 -2.02 13.41 21.54
N TYR A 23 -3.28 13.82 21.72
CA TYR A 23 -4.41 12.94 21.41
C TYR A 23 -4.64 12.73 19.91
N ILE A 24 -4.20 13.64 19.02
CA ILE A 24 -4.27 13.43 17.57
C ILE A 24 -3.27 12.34 17.15
N LEU A 25 -2.02 12.47 17.63
CA LEU A 25 -0.99 11.46 17.40
C LEU A 25 -1.36 10.13 18.08
N PHE A 26 -1.95 10.14 19.25
CA PHE A 26 -2.42 8.93 19.92
C PHE A 26 -3.38 8.13 19.03
N TRP A 27 -4.45 8.74 18.51
CA TRP A 27 -5.42 8.03 17.67
C TRP A 27 -4.84 7.62 16.31
N ASN A 28 -3.90 8.40 15.76
CA ASN A 28 -3.11 7.95 14.62
C ASN A 28 -2.34 6.66 14.95
N ASN A 29 -1.66 6.61 16.10
CA ASN A 29 -0.91 5.43 16.56
C ASN A 29 -1.83 4.22 16.73
N VAL A 30 -3.04 4.37 17.31
CA VAL A 30 -4.01 3.26 17.41
C VAL A 30 -4.38 2.71 16.02
N GLY A 31 -4.53 3.56 15.02
CA GLY A 31 -4.71 3.13 13.63
C GLY A 31 -3.51 2.32 13.08
N LEU A 32 -2.28 2.69 13.46
CA LEU A 32 -1.07 1.95 13.10
C LEU A 32 -0.95 0.61 13.83
N GLU A 33 -1.38 0.54 15.08
CA GLU A 33 -1.45 -0.71 15.86
C GLU A 33 -2.42 -1.70 15.22
N LEU A 34 -3.63 -1.23 14.88
CA LEU A 34 -4.63 -2.05 14.17
C LEU A 34 -4.12 -2.48 12.78
N ASN A 35 -3.34 -1.62 12.10
CA ASN A 35 -2.69 -1.98 10.84
C ASN A 35 -1.74 -3.17 11.02
N ARG A 36 -0.79 -3.13 11.97
CA ARG A 36 0.12 -4.27 12.15
C ARG A 36 -0.59 -5.53 12.64
N VAL A 37 -1.56 -5.40 13.54
CA VAL A 37 -2.31 -6.54 14.12
C VAL A 37 -3.19 -7.22 13.07
N THR A 38 -3.86 -6.47 12.18
CA THR A 38 -4.68 -7.08 11.11
C THR A 38 -3.82 -7.91 10.15
N HIS A 39 -2.58 -7.51 9.88
CA HIS A 39 -1.65 -8.26 9.03
C HIS A 39 -1.02 -9.46 9.76
N THR A 40 -0.84 -9.41 11.09
CA THR A 40 -0.39 -10.57 11.88
C THR A 40 -1.39 -11.73 11.87
N PHE A 41 -2.70 -11.43 11.89
CA PHE A 41 -3.76 -12.44 12.04
C PHE A 41 -4.63 -12.64 10.79
N GLY A 42 -4.29 -12.00 9.66
CA GLY A 42 -5.01 -12.15 8.40
C GLY A 42 -6.45 -11.61 8.43
N ALA A 43 -6.68 -10.46 9.08
CA ALA A 43 -8.00 -9.87 9.26
C ALA A 43 -8.39 -8.84 8.16
N LEU A 44 -9.59 -8.26 8.27
CA LEU A 44 -10.22 -7.31 7.32
C LEU A 44 -9.24 -6.21 6.86
N LYS A 45 -9.44 -5.74 5.62
CA LYS A 45 -8.73 -4.58 5.02
C LYS A 45 -7.20 -4.73 4.97
N ALA A 46 -6.70 -5.97 4.98
CA ALA A 46 -5.30 -6.27 4.72
C ALA A 46 -4.90 -5.87 3.29
N GLY A 47 -3.64 -5.50 3.13
CA GLY A 47 -3.01 -5.17 1.86
C GLY A 47 -2.95 -3.68 1.54
N PRO A 48 -2.07 -3.28 0.61
CA PRO A 48 -1.64 -1.89 0.50
C PRO A 48 -2.65 -0.86 -0.04
N PRO A 49 -3.76 -1.17 -0.76
CA PRO A 49 -4.73 -0.14 -1.17
C PRO A 49 -5.82 0.10 -0.12
N LEU A 50 -6.11 -0.89 0.74
CA LEU A 50 -7.16 -0.79 1.76
C LEU A 50 -6.65 -0.27 3.10
N SER A 51 -5.38 -0.53 3.44
CA SER A 51 -4.77 0.00 4.66
C SER A 51 -4.62 1.54 4.68
N PRO A 52 -4.23 2.24 3.59
CA PRO A 52 -4.22 3.70 3.57
C PRO A 52 -5.64 4.24 3.56
N ARG A 53 -6.62 3.55 2.92
CA ARG A 53 -8.04 3.93 3.00
C ARG A 53 -8.54 3.97 4.43
N ALA A 54 -8.22 2.95 5.24
CA ALA A 54 -8.58 2.93 6.66
C ALA A 54 -7.99 4.12 7.43
N LEU A 55 -6.71 4.44 7.20
CA LEU A 55 -6.05 5.59 7.82
C LEU A 55 -6.61 6.93 7.30
N GLY A 56 -6.95 7.03 6.02
CA GLY A 56 -7.60 8.20 5.43
C GLY A 56 -8.98 8.46 6.02
N MET A 57 -9.80 7.42 6.17
CA MET A 57 -11.13 7.52 6.81
C MET A 57 -11.01 7.93 8.28
N LEU A 58 -10.06 7.34 9.02
CA LEU A 58 -9.76 7.73 10.39
C LEU A 58 -9.40 9.22 10.49
N GLN A 59 -8.43 9.67 9.70
CA GLN A 59 -7.93 11.03 9.81
C GLN A 59 -8.90 12.08 9.26
N LEU A 60 -9.76 11.73 8.29
CA LEU A 60 -10.88 12.60 7.88
C LEU A 60 -11.92 12.75 9.00
N ALA A 61 -12.28 11.66 9.68
CA ALA A 61 -13.21 11.73 10.80
C ALA A 61 -12.63 12.56 11.96
N VAL A 62 -11.35 12.38 12.27
CA VAL A 62 -10.62 13.19 13.28
C VAL A 62 -10.55 14.66 12.86
N HIS A 63 -10.21 14.94 11.59
CA HIS A 63 -10.13 16.28 11.04
C HIS A 63 -11.46 17.02 11.18
N ASP A 64 -12.55 16.44 10.69
CA ASP A 64 -13.85 17.10 10.70
C ASP A 64 -14.41 17.24 12.12
N ALA A 65 -14.19 16.26 13.00
CA ALA A 65 -14.59 16.38 14.40
C ALA A 65 -13.83 17.52 15.12
N TYR A 66 -12.53 17.66 14.86
CA TYR A 66 -11.70 18.72 15.45
C TYR A 66 -12.07 20.10 14.87
N PHE A 67 -12.03 20.26 13.54
CA PHE A 67 -12.22 21.57 12.88
C PHE A 67 -13.67 22.05 12.86
N ALA A 68 -14.65 21.19 13.17
CA ALA A 68 -16.01 21.64 13.46
C ALA A 68 -16.11 22.41 14.79
N ILE A 69 -15.28 22.07 15.77
CA ILE A 69 -15.23 22.72 17.10
C ILE A 69 -14.21 23.86 17.12
N HIS A 70 -13.08 23.70 16.43
CA HIS A 70 -12.03 24.71 16.26
C HIS A 70 -11.87 25.09 14.78
N PRO A 71 -12.74 25.96 14.22
CA PRO A 71 -12.67 26.34 12.82
C PRO A 71 -11.34 26.96 12.42
N SER A 72 -10.85 26.58 11.24
CA SER A 72 -9.66 27.16 10.62
C SER A 72 -10.01 28.35 9.72
N ALA A 73 -9.14 29.36 9.67
CA ALA A 73 -9.27 30.47 8.73
C ALA A 73 -8.77 30.12 7.31
N GLY A 74 -7.95 29.07 7.16
CA GLY A 74 -7.27 28.75 5.89
C GLY A 74 -7.96 27.69 5.03
N PHE A 75 -8.86 26.90 5.61
CA PHE A 75 -9.55 25.78 4.98
C PHE A 75 -10.83 25.44 5.76
N THR A 76 -11.68 24.61 5.18
CA THR A 76 -12.94 24.13 5.79
C THR A 76 -12.84 22.65 6.15
N THR A 77 -13.84 22.14 6.88
CA THR A 77 -14.08 20.70 7.02
C THR A 77 -14.29 20.04 5.66
N PHE A 78 -14.03 18.74 5.57
CA PHE A 78 -14.20 17.93 4.37
C PHE A 78 -15.68 17.72 4.04
N LEU A 79 -16.46 17.25 5.02
CA LEU A 79 -17.91 17.29 4.97
C LEU A 79 -18.38 18.74 5.17
N THR A 80 -19.49 19.09 4.54
CA THR A 80 -19.96 20.48 4.49
C THR A 80 -21.13 20.70 5.45
N PRO A 81 -21.05 21.66 6.39
CA PRO A 81 -22.19 22.07 7.21
C PRO A 81 -23.37 22.48 6.33
N GLY A 82 -24.55 21.91 6.58
CA GLY A 82 -25.76 22.27 5.84
C GLY A 82 -25.80 21.81 4.37
N ALA A 83 -24.93 20.88 3.93
CA ALA A 83 -24.96 20.35 2.57
C ALA A 83 -26.36 19.81 2.21
N GLU A 84 -26.84 20.12 1.00
CA GLU A 84 -28.13 19.63 0.51
C GLU A 84 -28.14 18.10 0.40
N ASP A 85 -27.09 17.53 -0.19
CA ASP A 85 -26.86 16.09 -0.19
C ASP A 85 -26.49 15.59 1.21
N GLY A 86 -27.38 14.80 1.80
CA GLY A 86 -27.20 14.22 3.13
C GLY A 86 -25.96 13.34 3.25
N ALA A 87 -25.45 12.77 2.15
CA ALA A 87 -24.24 11.94 2.16
C ALA A 87 -22.96 12.77 2.41
N TYR A 88 -22.97 14.07 2.10
CA TYR A 88 -21.83 14.99 2.28
C TYR A 88 -22.04 15.98 3.44
N ARG A 89 -23.16 15.86 4.16
CA ARG A 89 -23.51 16.77 5.24
C ARG A 89 -22.69 16.49 6.49
N LEU A 90 -22.00 17.51 6.98
CA LEU A 90 -21.37 17.45 8.30
C LEU A 90 -22.45 17.44 9.38
N PRO A 91 -22.40 16.52 10.36
CA PRO A 91 -23.27 16.58 11.54
C PRO A 91 -23.18 17.92 12.28
N ASP A 92 -24.25 18.33 12.95
CA ASP A 92 -24.31 19.61 13.66
C ASP A 92 -23.47 19.60 14.95
N PRO A 93 -22.47 20.48 15.10
CA PRO A 93 -21.63 20.56 16.29
C PRO A 93 -22.23 21.41 17.43
N SER A 94 -23.46 21.93 17.33
CA SER A 94 -24.03 22.94 18.25
C SER A 94 -23.88 22.66 19.75
N TYR A 95 -23.88 21.38 20.16
CA TYR A 95 -23.73 20.98 21.56
C TYR A 95 -22.34 20.41 21.91
N ALA A 96 -21.43 20.33 20.94
CA ALA A 96 -20.06 19.83 21.11
C ALA A 96 -19.09 20.99 21.36
N LYS A 97 -18.35 20.92 22.48
CA LYS A 97 -17.40 21.97 22.90
C LYS A 97 -16.02 21.45 23.30
N ASP A 98 -15.84 20.13 23.33
CA ASP A 98 -14.61 19.46 23.73
C ASP A 98 -14.05 18.71 22.53
N ALA A 99 -13.04 19.30 21.88
CA ALA A 99 -12.41 18.72 20.71
C ALA A 99 -11.71 17.39 21.00
N ARG A 100 -11.18 17.20 22.21
CA ARG A 100 -10.52 15.95 22.61
C ARG A 100 -11.53 14.81 22.67
N GLN A 101 -12.70 15.03 23.27
CA GLN A 101 -13.77 14.04 23.30
C GLN A 101 -14.38 13.79 21.92
N ALA A 102 -14.55 14.84 21.10
CA ALA A 102 -15.03 14.68 19.72
C ALA A 102 -14.07 13.84 18.87
N VAL A 103 -12.76 14.10 18.96
CA VAL A 103 -11.75 13.29 18.29
C VAL A 103 -11.75 11.84 18.80
N ALA A 104 -11.86 11.62 20.11
CA ALA A 104 -11.95 10.27 20.66
C ALA A 104 -13.18 9.52 20.15
N GLY A 105 -14.35 10.16 20.18
CA GLY A 105 -15.59 9.60 19.65
C GLY A 105 -15.51 9.27 18.16
N ALA A 106 -14.89 10.15 17.37
CA ALA A 106 -14.67 9.93 15.95
C ALA A 106 -13.71 8.76 15.67
N ALA A 107 -12.55 8.75 16.33
CA ALA A 107 -11.55 7.71 16.16
C ALA A 107 -12.08 6.33 16.58
N ILE A 108 -12.66 6.22 17.79
CA ILE A 108 -13.19 4.94 18.30
C ILE A 108 -14.30 4.43 17.40
N ALA A 109 -15.24 5.27 16.99
CA ALA A 109 -16.34 4.85 16.12
C ALA A 109 -15.85 4.41 14.74
N MET A 110 -14.92 5.16 14.12
CA MET A 110 -14.37 4.81 12.82
C MET A 110 -13.61 3.49 12.88
N LEU A 111 -12.70 3.34 13.84
CA LEU A 111 -11.91 2.13 14.01
C LEU A 111 -12.79 0.91 14.35
N SER A 112 -13.83 1.11 15.17
CA SER A 112 -14.79 0.04 15.46
C SER A 112 -15.52 -0.43 14.19
N LYS A 113 -16.00 0.51 13.37
CA LYS A 113 -16.70 0.20 12.11
C LYS A 113 -15.79 -0.49 11.09
N LEU A 114 -14.49 -0.17 11.09
CA LEU A 114 -13.53 -0.74 10.15
C LEU A 114 -13.04 -2.15 10.54
N TYR A 115 -12.85 -2.41 11.84
CA TYR A 115 -12.11 -3.59 12.31
C TYR A 115 -12.93 -4.60 13.13
N MET A 116 -14.12 -4.24 13.63
CA MET A 116 -14.89 -5.14 14.48
C MET A 116 -15.78 -6.10 13.69
N LYS A 117 -16.09 -7.24 14.31
CA LYS A 117 -16.87 -8.31 13.69
C LYS A 117 -18.25 -7.79 13.23
N PRO A 118 -18.62 -7.92 11.95
CA PRO A 118 -19.97 -7.56 11.51
C PRO A 118 -21.02 -8.45 12.18
N LYS A 119 -22.18 -7.88 12.52
CA LYS A 119 -23.25 -8.59 13.26
C LYS A 119 -23.86 -9.77 12.48
N VAL A 120 -23.73 -9.81 11.16
CA VAL A 120 -24.37 -10.82 10.29
C VAL A 120 -23.38 -11.29 9.23
N VAL A 121 -22.69 -12.41 9.46
CA VAL A 121 -21.98 -13.16 8.39
C VAL A 121 -22.01 -14.65 8.72
N PRO A 122 -22.66 -15.52 7.90
CA PRO A 122 -22.76 -16.96 8.20
C PRO A 122 -21.44 -17.72 8.04
N ARG A 123 -20.46 -17.20 7.28
CA ARG A 123 -19.08 -17.70 7.17
C ARG A 123 -18.14 -16.55 6.84
N SER A 124 -17.39 -16.07 7.82
CA SER A 124 -16.37 -15.03 7.63
C SER A 124 -15.04 -15.71 7.26
N PRO A 125 -14.30 -15.22 6.24
CA PRO A 125 -12.94 -15.70 5.95
C PRO A 125 -11.92 -15.32 7.05
N ILE A 126 -12.37 -14.58 8.07
CA ILE A 126 -11.57 -14.08 9.18
C ILE A 126 -12.03 -14.77 10.45
N SER A 127 -11.05 -15.26 11.21
CA SER A 127 -11.26 -16.01 12.45
C SER A 127 -11.79 -15.13 13.58
N HIS A 128 -12.49 -15.74 14.54
CA HIS A 128 -12.89 -15.08 15.77
C HIS A 128 -11.69 -14.55 16.57
N ASN A 129 -10.57 -15.29 16.56
CA ASN A 129 -9.34 -14.85 17.21
C ASN A 129 -8.82 -13.53 16.61
N ALA A 130 -8.80 -13.41 15.29
CA ALA A 130 -8.36 -12.19 14.62
C ALA A 130 -9.20 -10.96 15.05
N TYR A 131 -10.54 -11.11 15.12
CA TYR A 131 -11.41 -10.06 15.65
C TYR A 131 -11.18 -9.77 17.14
N ALA A 132 -10.94 -10.79 17.95
CA ALA A 132 -10.66 -10.62 19.37
C ALA A 132 -9.35 -9.85 19.62
N GLN A 133 -8.30 -10.12 18.83
CA GLN A 133 -7.03 -9.39 18.88
C GLN A 133 -7.21 -7.91 18.53
N LEU A 134 -7.96 -7.60 17.46
CA LEU A 134 -8.27 -6.22 17.07
C LEU A 134 -9.12 -5.50 18.12
N GLN A 135 -10.14 -6.18 18.67
CA GLN A 135 -10.97 -5.62 19.75
C GLN A 135 -10.12 -5.32 20.99
N HIS A 136 -9.22 -6.23 21.37
CA HIS A 136 -8.32 -6.03 22.51
C HIS A 136 -7.43 -4.78 22.36
N VAL A 137 -6.87 -4.55 21.17
CA VAL A 137 -6.10 -3.33 20.87
C VAL A 137 -6.95 -2.08 21.07
N LEU A 138 -8.19 -2.08 20.57
CA LEU A 138 -9.08 -0.93 20.72
C LEU A 138 -9.49 -0.71 22.18
N ASP A 139 -9.85 -1.76 22.92
CA ASP A 139 -10.25 -1.70 24.32
C ASP A 139 -9.13 -1.13 25.20
N ILE A 140 -7.91 -1.63 25.04
CA ILE A 140 -6.74 -1.07 25.74
C ILE A 140 -6.51 0.38 25.34
N SER A 141 -6.69 0.73 24.07
CA SER A 141 -6.49 2.11 23.60
C SER A 141 -7.47 3.09 24.25
N VAL A 142 -8.73 2.70 24.49
CA VAL A 142 -9.70 3.54 25.22
C VAL A 142 -9.21 3.84 26.64
N THR A 143 -8.60 2.86 27.30
CA THR A 143 -8.06 3.03 28.68
C THR A 143 -6.75 3.81 28.73
N LYS A 144 -5.92 3.72 27.68
CA LYS A 144 -4.61 4.40 27.59
C LYS A 144 -4.66 5.78 26.93
N ALA A 145 -5.84 6.24 26.51
CA ALA A 145 -5.98 7.55 25.91
C ALA A 145 -5.43 8.65 26.86
N PRO A 146 -4.77 9.71 26.35
CA PRO A 146 -4.14 10.75 27.19
C PRO A 146 -5.08 11.50 28.13
N ALA A 147 -6.39 11.37 27.92
CA ALA A 147 -7.43 11.71 28.88
C ALA A 147 -8.54 10.64 28.83
N ALA A 148 -9.28 10.50 29.92
CA ALA A 148 -10.42 9.58 29.97
C ALA A 148 -11.42 9.88 28.86
N CYS A 149 -11.81 8.85 28.12
CA CYS A 149 -12.90 8.96 27.14
C CYS A 149 -14.24 9.03 27.90
N ASP A 150 -15.09 9.99 27.55
CA ASP A 150 -16.44 10.14 28.10
C ASP A 150 -17.49 9.88 26.99
N PRO A 151 -17.99 8.64 26.86
CA PRO A 151 -18.98 8.27 25.86
C PRO A 151 -20.34 8.97 26.01
N ALA A 152 -20.63 9.55 27.18
CA ALA A 152 -21.87 10.26 27.44
C ALA A 152 -21.79 11.75 27.07
N SER A 153 -20.58 12.29 26.88
CA SER A 153 -20.42 13.69 26.48
C SER A 153 -21.02 13.96 25.09
N SER A 154 -21.65 15.12 24.93
CA SER A 154 -22.21 15.58 23.65
C SER A 154 -21.13 15.66 22.56
N SER A 155 -19.91 16.04 22.93
CA SER A 155 -18.76 16.10 22.02
C SER A 155 -18.36 14.72 21.50
N PHE A 156 -18.29 13.70 22.37
CA PHE A 156 -18.01 12.32 21.94
C PHE A 156 -19.09 11.79 21.00
N ILE A 157 -20.36 12.00 21.34
CA ILE A 157 -21.50 11.61 20.51
C ILE A 157 -21.44 12.29 19.14
N PHE A 158 -21.12 13.60 19.10
CA PHE A 158 -20.88 14.33 17.86
C PHE A 158 -19.75 13.70 17.04
N GLY A 159 -18.60 13.39 17.67
CA GLY A 159 -17.49 12.69 17.01
C GLY A 159 -17.92 11.37 16.37
N LYS A 160 -18.71 10.55 17.08
CA LYS A 160 -19.27 9.30 16.53
C LYS A 160 -20.15 9.54 15.30
N ALA A 161 -20.95 10.62 15.32
CA ALA A 161 -21.80 10.99 14.20
C ALA A 161 -20.95 11.38 12.98
N VAL A 162 -19.88 12.17 13.18
CA VAL A 162 -18.93 12.54 12.11
C VAL A 162 -18.30 11.29 11.51
N ALA A 163 -17.76 10.38 12.33
CA ALA A 163 -17.19 9.13 11.85
C ALA A 163 -18.21 8.26 11.10
N THR A 164 -19.48 8.28 11.50
CA THR A 164 -20.54 7.56 10.79
C THR A 164 -20.79 8.16 9.41
N ALA A 165 -20.90 9.49 9.30
CA ALA A 165 -21.05 10.15 8.00
C ALA A 165 -19.88 9.88 7.06
N VAL A 166 -18.64 9.98 7.55
CA VAL A 166 -17.43 9.64 6.76
C VAL A 166 -17.44 8.16 6.34
N PHE A 167 -17.81 7.25 7.25
CA PHE A 167 -17.87 5.83 6.95
C PHE A 167 -18.93 5.52 5.89
N ASP A 168 -20.14 6.03 6.05
CA ASP A 168 -21.25 5.75 5.13
C ASP A 168 -20.97 6.33 3.73
N LEU A 169 -20.26 7.47 3.65
CA LEU A 169 -19.86 8.06 2.38
C LEU A 169 -18.77 7.25 1.67
N LEU A 170 -17.74 6.83 2.41
CA LEU A 170 -16.45 6.36 1.84
C LEU A 170 -16.17 4.88 2.06
N PHE A 171 -16.99 4.12 2.79
CA PHE A 171 -16.74 2.70 2.97
C PHE A 171 -16.87 1.96 1.62
N HIS A 172 -15.83 1.20 1.27
CA HIS A 172 -15.85 0.34 0.10
C HIS A 172 -16.16 -1.09 0.56
N LYS A 173 -17.37 -1.56 0.23
CA LYS A 173 -17.95 -2.83 0.68
C LYS A 173 -17.19 -4.02 0.10
N GLU A 174 -16.92 -3.98 -1.20
CA GLU A 174 -16.30 -5.06 -1.97
C GLU A 174 -14.85 -5.31 -1.50
N GLY A 175 -14.19 -4.26 -1.00
CA GLY A 175 -12.87 -4.38 -0.37
C GLY A 175 -11.82 -4.85 -1.37
N ALA A 176 -11.23 -6.03 -1.12
CA ALA A 176 -10.21 -6.65 -1.97
C ALA A 176 -10.76 -7.86 -2.72
N ASP A 177 -12.09 -7.94 -2.91
CA ASP A 177 -12.72 -9.04 -3.62
C ASP A 177 -12.10 -9.23 -5.02
N GLN A 178 -11.84 -10.49 -5.32
CA GLN A 178 -11.23 -10.96 -6.56
C GLN A 178 -12.19 -11.81 -7.40
N SER A 179 -13.44 -11.97 -6.95
CA SER A 179 -14.44 -12.83 -7.57
C SER A 179 -14.63 -12.45 -9.04
N GLY A 180 -14.43 -13.42 -9.94
CA GLY A 180 -14.56 -13.23 -11.39
C GLY A 180 -13.28 -12.83 -12.11
N TYR A 181 -12.18 -12.53 -11.40
CA TYR A 181 -10.90 -12.26 -12.03
C TYR A 181 -10.14 -13.56 -12.32
N SER A 182 -9.49 -13.62 -13.48
CA SER A 182 -8.52 -14.66 -13.81
C SER A 182 -7.47 -14.08 -14.74
N PRO A 183 -6.17 -14.32 -14.50
CA PRO A 183 -5.11 -13.77 -15.35
C PRO A 183 -5.20 -14.34 -16.77
N LYS A 184 -4.76 -13.54 -17.74
CA LYS A 184 -4.64 -13.95 -19.15
C LYS A 184 -3.16 -14.09 -19.51
N PRO A 185 -2.60 -15.31 -19.51
CA PRO A 185 -1.18 -15.53 -19.78
C PRO A 185 -0.76 -15.00 -21.17
N GLY A 186 0.45 -14.48 -21.25
CA GLY A 186 1.04 -13.98 -22.49
C GLY A 186 2.25 -13.08 -22.20
N PRO A 187 2.98 -12.65 -23.25
CA PRO A 187 4.09 -11.72 -23.09
C PRO A 187 3.65 -10.46 -22.32
N PHE A 188 4.47 -10.04 -21.35
CA PHE A 188 4.21 -8.89 -20.49
C PHE A 188 3.01 -9.00 -19.53
N LYS A 189 2.30 -10.14 -19.50
CA LYS A 189 1.08 -10.29 -18.70
C LYS A 189 1.32 -10.89 -17.32
N PHE A 190 0.72 -10.26 -16.32
CA PHE A 190 0.68 -10.73 -14.94
C PHE A 190 0.00 -12.09 -14.84
N ASN A 191 0.57 -12.94 -13.99
CA ASN A 191 0.06 -14.27 -13.66
C ASN A 191 0.52 -14.65 -12.24
N ASP A 192 0.09 -15.81 -11.76
CA ASP A 192 0.58 -16.44 -10.54
C ASP A 192 2.12 -16.42 -10.52
N GLU A 193 2.70 -15.99 -9.40
CA GLU A 193 4.14 -15.83 -9.32
C GLU A 193 4.84 -17.19 -9.15
N PRO A 194 5.95 -17.47 -9.86
CA PRO A 194 6.49 -18.82 -9.93
C PRO A 194 7.00 -19.45 -8.62
N THR A 195 7.28 -18.64 -7.59
CA THR A 195 7.73 -19.15 -6.28
C THR A 195 6.59 -19.38 -5.29
N HIS A 196 5.44 -18.74 -5.49
CA HIS A 196 4.22 -18.91 -4.68
C HIS A 196 2.98 -19.02 -5.59
N PRO A 197 2.92 -20.04 -6.46
CA PRO A 197 1.85 -20.14 -7.47
C PRO A 197 0.48 -20.48 -6.88
N VAL A 198 0.45 -21.05 -5.68
CA VAL A 198 -0.76 -21.43 -4.95
C VAL A 198 -0.42 -21.50 -3.47
N GLU A 199 -1.35 -21.10 -2.61
CA GLU A 199 -1.26 -21.24 -1.16
C GLU A 199 -2.34 -22.19 -0.63
N LEU A 200 -2.08 -22.81 0.51
CA LEU A 200 -3.06 -23.64 1.22
C LEU A 200 -3.62 -22.87 2.40
N ILE A 201 -4.92 -22.56 2.36
CA ILE A 201 -5.60 -21.85 3.44
C ILE A 201 -6.60 -22.76 4.16
N PRO A 202 -6.89 -22.53 5.46
CA PRO A 202 -7.92 -23.27 6.18
C PRO A 202 -9.29 -23.19 5.49
N VAL A 203 -10.02 -24.30 5.46
CA VAL A 203 -11.41 -24.33 5.00
C VAL A 203 -12.32 -23.54 5.93
N ASP A 204 -12.06 -23.63 7.23
CA ASP A 204 -12.67 -22.79 8.26
C ASP A 204 -11.55 -22.00 8.96
N ALA A 205 -11.60 -20.66 8.87
CA ALA A 205 -10.62 -19.78 9.50
C ALA A 205 -10.58 -19.93 11.04
N ASN A 206 -11.62 -20.47 11.66
CA ASN A 206 -11.66 -20.75 13.11
C ASN A 206 -11.02 -22.08 13.49
N ILE A 207 -10.71 -22.93 12.51
CA ILE A 207 -10.05 -24.23 12.71
C ILE A 207 -8.77 -24.23 11.84
N PRO A 208 -7.74 -23.42 12.22
CA PRO A 208 -6.57 -23.22 11.39
C PRO A 208 -5.80 -24.51 11.12
N ASP A 209 -5.81 -25.49 12.03
CA ASP A 209 -5.14 -26.78 11.86
C ASP A 209 -6.01 -27.85 11.18
N GLY A 210 -7.22 -27.49 10.74
CA GLY A 210 -8.14 -28.39 10.04
C GLY A 210 -7.83 -28.51 8.55
N ASP A 211 -8.83 -28.97 7.80
CA ASP A 211 -8.76 -29.14 6.34
C ASP A 211 -8.31 -27.84 5.65
N LYS A 212 -7.51 -28.00 4.59
CA LYS A 212 -7.00 -26.90 3.77
C LYS A 212 -7.61 -26.93 2.37
N MET A 213 -7.74 -25.77 1.77
CA MET A 213 -8.09 -25.61 0.35
C MET A 213 -7.03 -24.79 -0.39
N PRO A 214 -6.80 -25.07 -1.68
CA PRO A 214 -5.92 -24.24 -2.50
C PRO A 214 -6.56 -22.87 -2.78
N ARG A 215 -5.77 -21.81 -2.67
CA ARG A 215 -6.14 -20.44 -3.08
C ARG A 215 -5.08 -19.87 -4.01
N ARG A 216 -5.54 -19.16 -5.04
CA ARG A 216 -4.74 -18.22 -5.82
C ARG A 216 -5.18 -16.81 -5.45
N GLN A 217 -4.23 -15.96 -5.10
CA GLN A 217 -4.52 -14.61 -4.63
C GLN A 217 -4.24 -13.59 -5.74
N TYR A 218 -5.21 -12.72 -5.97
CA TYR A 218 -5.16 -11.57 -6.85
C TYR A 218 -5.70 -10.38 -6.08
N HIS A 219 -4.80 -9.50 -5.62
CA HIS A 219 -5.17 -8.53 -4.60
C HIS A 219 -5.93 -7.33 -5.18
N ALA A 220 -7.24 -7.30 -4.93
CA ALA A 220 -8.14 -6.17 -5.21
C ALA A 220 -8.20 -5.75 -6.70
N PRO A 221 -8.47 -6.67 -7.65
CA PRO A 221 -8.46 -6.38 -9.09
C PRO A 221 -9.42 -5.28 -9.54
N TYR A 222 -10.54 -5.11 -8.83
CA TYR A 222 -11.58 -4.15 -9.20
C TYR A 222 -11.58 -2.88 -8.34
N TYR A 223 -10.72 -2.81 -7.31
CA TYR A 223 -10.76 -1.73 -6.32
C TYR A 223 -10.51 -0.36 -6.95
N GLY A 224 -9.43 -0.24 -7.74
CA GLY A 224 -9.04 1.05 -8.33
C GLY A 224 -10.08 1.62 -9.29
N GLU A 225 -10.87 0.78 -9.93
CA GLU A 225 -11.92 1.16 -10.88
C GLU A 225 -13.25 1.53 -10.19
N THR A 226 -13.57 0.89 -9.06
CA THR A 226 -14.91 0.96 -8.44
C THR A 226 -14.95 1.73 -7.12
N ALA A 227 -13.83 1.89 -6.43
CA ALA A 227 -13.80 2.58 -5.16
C ALA A 227 -13.98 4.09 -5.34
N LYS A 228 -14.86 4.68 -4.51
CA LYS A 228 -14.94 6.13 -4.42
C LYS A 228 -13.58 6.74 -4.05
N ARG A 229 -13.20 7.77 -4.79
CA ARG A 229 -12.05 8.65 -4.54
C ARG A 229 -12.39 9.62 -3.41
N PHE A 230 -11.36 10.09 -2.70
CA PHE A 230 -11.52 10.91 -1.51
C PHE A 230 -11.41 12.39 -1.82
N GLY A 231 -10.23 12.84 -2.28
CA GLY A 231 -9.91 14.26 -2.43
C GLY A 231 -9.39 14.67 -3.81
N THR A 232 -9.10 13.71 -4.68
CA THR A 232 -8.78 13.96 -6.09
C THR A 232 -9.99 14.54 -6.81
N GLN A 233 -9.75 15.39 -7.79
CA GLN A 233 -10.79 16.13 -8.51
C GLN A 233 -10.92 15.66 -9.96
N THR A 234 -9.97 14.85 -10.43
CA THR A 234 -9.93 14.28 -11.76
C THR A 234 -9.42 12.85 -11.73
N GLU A 235 -9.64 12.11 -12.82
CA GLU A 235 -8.99 10.82 -13.02
C GLU A 235 -7.49 10.99 -13.33
N HIS A 236 -6.65 10.22 -12.65
CA HIS A 236 -5.23 10.13 -12.93
C HIS A 236 -4.91 8.91 -13.80
N MET A 237 -3.96 9.05 -14.71
CA MET A 237 -3.57 8.03 -15.69
C MET A 237 -2.06 8.05 -15.92
N LEU A 238 -1.50 6.90 -16.29
CA LEU A 238 -0.10 6.74 -16.66
C LEU A 238 0.05 6.48 -18.17
N ALA A 239 1.25 6.79 -18.66
CA ALA A 239 1.73 6.33 -19.97
C ALA A 239 1.76 4.80 -20.04
N ASP A 240 1.66 4.25 -21.24
CA ASP A 240 1.85 2.81 -21.46
C ASP A 240 3.27 2.40 -21.01
N PRO A 241 3.45 1.30 -20.25
CA PRO A 241 4.79 0.86 -19.85
C PRO A 241 5.56 0.26 -21.03
N PRO A 242 6.91 0.34 -21.02
CA PRO A 242 7.76 -0.24 -22.06
C PRO A 242 7.42 -1.71 -22.36
N GLY A 243 7.26 -2.04 -23.63
CA GLY A 243 6.96 -3.38 -24.13
C GLY A 243 5.49 -3.61 -24.55
N ILE A 244 4.54 -2.79 -24.08
CA ILE A 244 3.12 -2.96 -24.44
C ILE A 244 2.51 -1.73 -25.14
N ARG A 245 1.47 -1.99 -25.94
CA ARG A 245 0.62 -0.97 -26.59
C ARG A 245 1.44 0.02 -27.44
N CYS A 246 1.43 1.32 -27.12
CA CYS A 246 2.17 2.32 -27.92
C CYS A 246 3.63 2.52 -27.47
N ALA A 247 4.01 1.99 -26.30
CA ALA A 247 5.37 2.02 -25.78
C ALA A 247 6.15 0.79 -26.27
N GLY A 248 6.30 0.63 -27.59
CA GLY A 248 7.09 -0.43 -28.22
C GLY A 248 8.62 -0.25 -28.08
N GLU A 249 9.08 0.45 -27.04
CA GLU A 249 10.48 0.81 -26.80
C GLU A 249 11.28 -0.42 -26.33
N VAL A 250 11.73 -1.22 -27.29
CA VAL A 250 12.49 -2.46 -27.03
C VAL A 250 13.76 -2.16 -26.22
N ALA A 251 14.51 -1.10 -26.57
CA ALA A 251 15.77 -0.78 -25.88
C ALA A 251 15.59 -0.45 -24.38
N GLU A 252 14.55 0.31 -24.01
CA GLU A 252 14.26 0.63 -22.62
C GLU A 252 13.91 -0.63 -21.82
N TYR A 253 13.10 -1.52 -22.39
CA TYR A 253 12.73 -2.77 -21.73
C TYR A 253 13.93 -3.74 -21.61
N ASP A 254 14.77 -3.84 -22.64
CA ASP A 254 15.97 -4.69 -22.65
C ASP A 254 16.96 -4.27 -21.56
N ASP A 255 17.20 -2.96 -21.44
CA ASP A 255 18.12 -2.43 -20.43
C ASP A 255 17.50 -2.52 -19.01
N ALA A 256 16.18 -2.46 -18.89
CA ALA A 256 15.48 -2.76 -17.63
C ALA A 256 15.62 -4.23 -17.20
N ILE A 257 15.60 -5.20 -18.12
CA ILE A 257 15.93 -6.60 -17.81
C ILE A 257 17.35 -6.72 -17.26
N ARG A 258 18.32 -6.09 -17.93
CA ARG A 258 19.72 -6.08 -17.47
C ARG A 258 19.85 -5.53 -16.05
N GLU A 259 19.14 -4.44 -15.76
CA GLU A 259 19.12 -3.86 -14.43
C GLU A 259 18.51 -4.79 -13.39
N VAL A 260 17.43 -5.52 -13.72
CA VAL A 260 16.83 -6.50 -12.80
C VAL A 260 17.84 -7.58 -12.40
N TYR A 261 18.64 -8.11 -13.33
CA TYR A 261 19.70 -9.07 -13.01
C TYR A 261 20.77 -8.49 -12.08
N ALA A 262 21.21 -7.26 -12.33
CA ALA A 262 22.28 -6.62 -11.58
C ALA A 262 21.81 -6.12 -10.21
N MET A 263 20.63 -5.52 -10.14
CA MET A 263 20.17 -4.76 -8.97
C MET A 263 19.14 -5.52 -8.13
N GLY A 264 18.39 -6.45 -8.73
CA GLY A 264 17.27 -7.15 -8.10
C GLY A 264 17.47 -8.66 -7.92
N GLY A 265 18.67 -9.18 -8.14
CA GLY A 265 19.00 -10.58 -7.88
C GLY A 265 19.22 -10.89 -6.39
N ALA A 266 19.11 -12.16 -5.99
CA ALA A 266 19.45 -12.62 -4.65
C ALA A 266 20.94 -12.39 -4.35
N PRO A 267 21.32 -12.16 -3.08
CA PRO A 267 22.70 -11.83 -2.72
C PRO A 267 23.74 -12.87 -3.15
N GLY A 268 23.38 -14.16 -3.22
CA GLY A 268 24.28 -15.25 -3.60
C GLY A 268 24.51 -15.43 -5.10
N LEU A 269 23.85 -14.67 -5.97
CA LEU A 269 24.01 -14.82 -7.43
C LEU A 269 25.19 -14.01 -7.96
N ASN A 270 25.98 -14.62 -8.86
CA ASN A 270 27.09 -13.95 -9.58
C ASN A 270 26.64 -12.75 -10.41
N THR A 271 25.39 -12.74 -10.87
CA THR A 271 24.80 -11.64 -11.65
C THR A 271 24.46 -10.43 -10.78
N THR A 272 24.22 -10.62 -9.47
CA THR A 272 23.86 -9.55 -8.55
C THR A 272 25.05 -8.64 -8.29
N LYS A 273 24.92 -7.38 -8.69
CA LYS A 273 25.90 -6.29 -8.50
C LYS A 273 25.44 -5.28 -7.44
N ARG A 274 24.21 -5.41 -6.93
CA ARG A 274 23.69 -4.62 -5.81
C ARG A 274 24.65 -4.64 -4.61
N THR A 275 24.93 -3.47 -4.07
CA THR A 275 25.78 -3.32 -2.88
C THR A 275 25.03 -3.72 -1.59
N PRO A 276 25.76 -4.02 -0.50
CA PRO A 276 25.13 -4.22 0.82
C PRO A 276 24.30 -3.01 1.28
N HIS A 277 24.76 -1.79 1.01
CA HIS A 277 24.01 -0.57 1.35
C HIS A 277 22.68 -0.48 0.57
N GLN A 278 22.69 -0.82 -0.71
CA GLN A 278 21.45 -0.88 -1.50
C GLN A 278 20.50 -1.99 -1.03
N THR A 279 21.02 -3.07 -0.45
CA THR A 279 20.17 -4.07 0.22
C THR A 279 19.49 -3.48 1.45
N VAL A 280 20.22 -2.70 2.26
CA VAL A 280 19.64 -1.95 3.39
C VAL A 280 18.56 -0.98 2.91
N GLN A 281 18.80 -0.25 1.82
CA GLN A 281 17.80 0.65 1.22
C GLN A 281 16.57 -0.13 0.74
N GLY A 282 16.75 -1.30 0.12
CA GLY A 282 15.66 -2.20 -0.26
C GLY A 282 14.79 -2.61 0.93
N MET A 283 15.41 -3.21 1.95
CA MET A 283 14.73 -3.74 3.14
C MET A 283 14.07 -2.65 3.98
N PHE A 284 14.71 -1.48 4.12
CA PHE A 284 14.23 -0.40 4.98
C PHE A 284 12.79 0.04 4.64
N TRP A 285 12.46 0.07 3.35
CA TRP A 285 11.16 0.52 2.83
C TRP A 285 10.18 -0.63 2.56
N ALA A 286 10.46 -1.86 3.03
CA ALA A 286 9.67 -3.04 2.70
C ALA A 286 8.22 -2.97 3.22
N TYR A 287 7.98 -3.32 4.49
CA TYR A 287 6.65 -3.31 5.10
C TYR A 287 5.62 -4.00 4.19
N ASP A 288 5.99 -5.14 3.59
CA ASP A 288 5.16 -5.83 2.59
C ASP A 288 4.05 -6.70 3.23
N GLY A 289 3.46 -6.23 4.34
CA GLY A 289 2.53 -6.99 5.17
C GLY A 289 3.11 -8.00 6.17
N PRO A 290 4.39 -7.91 6.64
CA PRO A 290 4.90 -8.87 7.62
C PRO A 290 4.14 -8.83 8.93
N LYS A 291 4.16 -9.98 9.62
CA LYS A 291 3.59 -10.13 10.95
C LYS A 291 4.25 -9.11 11.88
N LEU A 292 3.47 -8.48 12.76
CA LEU A 292 3.89 -7.46 13.73
C LEU A 292 4.37 -6.12 13.14
N ILE A 293 4.51 -6.00 11.81
CA ILE A 293 5.01 -4.79 11.13
C ILE A 293 3.92 -4.12 10.30
N GLY A 294 3.13 -4.85 9.51
CA GLY A 294 2.06 -4.27 8.69
C GLY A 294 2.51 -3.75 7.32
N THR A 295 1.88 -2.68 6.83
CA THR A 295 1.97 -2.23 5.41
C THR A 295 2.74 -0.92 5.20
N PRO A 296 3.13 -0.54 3.97
CA PRO A 296 3.93 0.67 3.73
C PRO A 296 3.29 1.97 4.26
N PRO A 297 1.96 2.18 4.19
CA PRO A 297 1.30 3.33 4.83
C PRO A 297 1.56 3.47 6.33
N ARG A 298 1.87 2.37 7.04
CA ARG A 298 2.28 2.42 8.44
C ARG A 298 3.66 3.07 8.59
N LEU A 299 4.66 2.61 7.83
CA LEU A 299 6.00 3.22 7.80
C LEU A 299 5.92 4.72 7.46
N TYR A 300 5.15 5.08 6.43
CA TYR A 300 5.02 6.48 6.04
C TYR A 300 4.41 7.34 7.14
N ASN A 301 3.40 6.83 7.87
CA ASN A 301 2.87 7.54 9.05
C ASN A 301 3.91 7.63 10.17
N GLN A 302 4.70 6.60 10.46
CA GLN A 302 5.77 6.66 11.46
C GLN A 302 6.77 7.79 11.14
N ILE A 303 7.17 7.90 9.86
CA ILE A 303 8.05 8.98 9.41
C ILE A 303 7.35 10.35 9.53
N VAL A 304 6.09 10.46 9.10
CA VAL A 304 5.32 11.71 9.15
C VAL A 304 5.09 12.18 10.59
N ARG A 305 4.86 11.27 11.54
CA ARG A 305 4.80 11.58 12.98
C ARG A 305 6.10 12.17 13.47
N LYS A 306 7.24 11.58 13.09
CA LYS A 306 8.57 12.11 13.43
C LYS A 306 8.79 13.50 12.87
N ILE A 307 8.42 13.74 11.61
CA ILE A 307 8.46 15.08 10.98
C ILE A 307 7.55 16.05 11.75
N ALA A 308 6.32 15.65 12.07
CA ALA A 308 5.36 16.48 12.78
C ALA A 308 5.87 16.95 14.14
N VAL A 309 6.42 16.04 14.95
CA VAL A 309 6.96 16.37 16.27
C VAL A 309 8.28 17.13 16.19
N THR A 310 9.13 16.84 15.19
CA THR A 310 10.39 17.56 14.96
C THR A 310 10.13 19.03 14.63
N TYR A 311 9.12 19.30 13.82
CA TYR A 311 8.87 20.64 13.27
C TYR A 311 7.65 21.36 13.87
N LYS A 312 7.08 20.86 14.98
CA LYS A 312 5.92 21.43 15.69
C LYS A 312 6.14 22.91 16.06
N LYS A 313 5.05 23.67 16.20
CA LYS A 313 5.12 25.12 16.49
C LYS A 313 5.29 25.43 17.97
N ASP A 314 4.83 24.51 18.81
CA ASP A 314 4.79 24.65 20.25
C ASP A 314 5.44 23.42 20.90
N ASN A 315 6.14 23.62 22.01
CA ASN A 315 6.81 22.53 22.72
C ASN A 315 5.85 21.68 23.55
N ASP A 316 4.67 22.19 23.93
CA ASP A 316 3.66 21.42 24.65
C ASP A 316 2.93 20.45 23.70
N LEU A 317 3.22 19.15 23.81
CA LEU A 317 2.52 18.10 23.06
C LEU A 317 1.14 17.74 23.65
N VAL A 318 0.87 18.10 24.90
CA VAL A 318 -0.32 17.65 25.65
C VAL A 318 -1.49 18.62 25.46
N ASN A 319 -1.24 19.93 25.62
CA ASN A 319 -2.31 20.94 25.72
C ASN A 319 -2.29 22.00 24.60
N SER A 320 -1.35 21.94 23.65
CA SER A 320 -1.28 22.95 22.60
C SER A 320 -2.31 22.73 21.49
N GLU A 321 -3.32 23.59 21.44
CA GLU A 321 -4.28 23.62 20.32
C GLU A 321 -3.61 23.95 18.98
N VAL A 322 -2.49 24.68 19.01
CA VAL A 322 -1.69 24.93 17.80
C VAL A 322 -1.15 23.62 17.24
N ASN A 323 -0.59 22.75 18.09
CA ASN A 323 -0.11 21.44 17.68
C ASN A 323 -1.26 20.50 17.29
N ASN A 324 -2.37 20.51 18.02
CA ASN A 324 -3.56 19.69 17.71
C ASN A 324 -4.07 20.01 16.29
N ALA A 325 -4.28 21.28 15.98
CA ALA A 325 -4.66 21.72 14.64
C ALA A 325 -3.62 21.36 13.58
N ASP A 326 -2.32 21.54 13.87
CA ASP A 326 -1.23 21.24 12.94
C ASP A 326 -1.21 19.75 12.57
N PHE A 327 -1.32 18.86 13.57
CA PHE A 327 -1.29 17.41 13.37
C PHE A 327 -2.57 16.90 12.72
N ALA A 328 -3.75 17.40 13.13
CA ALA A 328 -5.03 16.99 12.57
C ALA A 328 -5.10 17.31 11.07
N ARG A 329 -4.61 18.49 10.67
CA ARG A 329 -4.57 18.88 9.26
C ARG A 329 -3.53 18.10 8.46
N LEU A 330 -2.30 17.99 8.98
CA LEU A 330 -1.21 17.28 8.30
C LEU A 330 -1.56 15.81 8.05
N LEU A 331 -2.04 15.10 9.08
CA LEU A 331 -2.33 13.67 8.97
C LEU A 331 -3.54 13.39 8.08
N ALA A 332 -4.55 14.26 8.06
CA ALA A 332 -5.66 14.15 7.12
C ALA A 332 -5.19 14.32 5.67
N LEU A 333 -4.44 15.38 5.38
CA LEU A 333 -3.88 15.62 4.05
C LEU A 333 -3.03 14.43 3.56
N VAL A 334 -2.11 13.94 4.39
CA VAL A 334 -1.20 12.85 4.04
C VAL A 334 -1.94 11.53 3.84
N ASN A 335 -2.85 11.15 4.75
CA ASN A 335 -3.54 9.87 4.65
C ASN A 335 -4.61 9.84 3.55
N VAL A 336 -5.25 10.98 3.24
CA VAL A 336 -6.13 11.10 2.07
C VAL A 336 -5.33 11.02 0.77
N ALA A 337 -4.17 11.68 0.68
CA ALA A 337 -3.30 11.57 -0.49
C ALA A 337 -2.81 10.14 -0.72
N MET A 338 -2.43 9.42 0.35
CA MET A 338 -2.08 8.00 0.23
C MET A 338 -3.28 7.11 -0.13
N THR A 339 -4.49 7.46 0.32
CA THR A 339 -5.71 6.73 -0.05
C THR A 339 -5.95 6.80 -1.56
N ASP A 340 -5.95 8.01 -2.13
CA ASP A 340 -6.17 8.19 -3.56
C ASP A 340 -4.99 7.67 -4.39
N ALA A 341 -3.75 7.79 -3.89
CA ALA A 341 -2.59 7.11 -4.48
C ALA A 341 -2.80 5.59 -4.59
N GLY A 342 -3.39 4.97 -3.56
CA GLY A 342 -3.74 3.55 -3.59
C GLY A 342 -4.80 3.22 -4.62
N ILE A 343 -5.83 4.06 -4.75
CA ILE A 343 -6.89 3.89 -5.74
C ILE A 343 -6.31 3.94 -7.16
N PHE A 344 -5.58 5.01 -7.51
CA PHE A 344 -5.06 5.17 -8.86
C PHE A 344 -3.93 4.20 -9.19
N ALA A 345 -3.04 3.89 -8.25
CA ALA A 345 -2.01 2.86 -8.50
C ALA A 345 -2.66 1.50 -8.77
N TRP A 346 -3.69 1.11 -8.00
CA TRP A 346 -4.40 -0.15 -8.26
C TRP A 346 -5.20 -0.13 -9.56
N LYS A 347 -5.81 1.01 -9.92
CA LYS A 347 -6.51 1.18 -11.19
C LYS A 347 -5.57 0.87 -12.35
N GLU A 348 -4.42 1.52 -12.37
CA GLU A 348 -3.45 1.37 -13.45
C GLU A 348 -2.80 -0.03 -13.45
N LYS A 349 -2.52 -0.61 -12.27
CA LYS A 349 -2.01 -1.99 -12.15
C LYS A 349 -2.88 -2.99 -12.89
N TRP A 350 -4.18 -2.98 -12.63
CA TRP A 350 -5.12 -3.95 -13.19
C TRP A 350 -5.61 -3.60 -14.59
N GLU A 351 -5.46 -2.34 -15.02
CA GLU A 351 -5.66 -1.91 -16.40
C GLU A 351 -4.52 -2.37 -17.34
N PHE A 352 -3.27 -2.34 -16.87
CA PHE A 352 -2.12 -2.80 -17.67
C PHE A 352 -1.87 -4.30 -17.53
N GLU A 353 -2.11 -4.85 -16.34
CA GLU A 353 -1.77 -6.23 -15.95
C GLU A 353 -0.30 -6.57 -16.27
N PHE A 354 0.62 -5.63 -16.01
CA PHE A 354 2.03 -5.82 -16.38
C PHE A 354 2.72 -6.82 -15.45
N TRP A 355 3.49 -7.75 -16.01
CA TRP A 355 4.17 -8.81 -15.25
C TRP A 355 5.23 -8.30 -14.28
N ARG A 356 5.50 -9.10 -13.25
CA ARG A 356 6.59 -8.86 -12.30
C ARG A 356 7.95 -9.16 -12.93
N PRO A 357 9.05 -8.54 -12.46
CA PRO A 357 10.39 -8.82 -12.95
C PRO A 357 10.78 -10.30 -12.95
N LEU A 358 10.41 -11.06 -11.92
CA LEU A 358 10.70 -12.50 -11.87
C LEU A 358 10.09 -13.26 -13.05
N SER A 359 8.79 -13.08 -13.31
CA SER A 359 8.13 -13.70 -14.47
C SER A 359 8.68 -13.14 -15.77
N GLY A 360 8.84 -11.82 -15.88
CA GLY A 360 9.35 -11.19 -17.10
C GLY A 360 10.79 -11.50 -17.45
N VAL A 361 11.60 -11.98 -16.49
CA VAL A 361 12.94 -12.50 -16.76
C VAL A 361 12.92 -14.00 -17.04
N ARG A 362 12.06 -14.78 -16.37
CA ARG A 362 11.95 -16.24 -16.59
C ARG A 362 11.25 -16.60 -17.90
N ASP A 363 10.23 -15.83 -18.27
CA ASP A 363 9.29 -16.16 -19.34
C ASP A 363 9.53 -15.31 -20.61
N ASP A 364 10.69 -14.63 -20.72
CA ASP A 364 11.03 -13.80 -21.90
C ASP A 364 11.46 -14.64 -23.11
N VAL A 365 10.50 -15.41 -23.63
CA VAL A 365 10.65 -16.24 -24.84
C VAL A 365 10.94 -15.41 -26.10
N LEU A 366 10.71 -14.09 -26.08
CA LEU A 366 11.00 -13.22 -27.23
C LEU A 366 12.51 -13.04 -27.42
N ARG A 367 13.27 -13.06 -26.33
CA ARG A 367 14.73 -12.85 -26.33
C ARG A 367 15.52 -14.11 -26.00
N ASP A 368 14.86 -15.10 -25.40
CA ASP A 368 15.40 -16.45 -25.22
C ASP A 368 14.46 -17.53 -25.82
N PRO A 369 14.24 -17.54 -27.15
CA PRO A 369 13.32 -18.47 -27.80
C PRO A 369 13.75 -19.94 -27.67
N GLU A 370 15.02 -20.19 -27.34
CA GLU A 370 15.59 -21.53 -27.15
C GLU A 370 15.78 -21.91 -25.66
N GLY A 371 15.46 -21.01 -24.72
CA GLY A 371 15.64 -21.25 -23.28
C GLY A 371 17.10 -21.47 -22.86
N LYS A 372 18.07 -20.84 -23.54
CA LYS A 372 19.52 -21.04 -23.34
C LYS A 372 20.15 -20.04 -22.36
N ALA A 373 19.55 -18.87 -22.12
CA ALA A 373 19.98 -17.94 -21.06
C ALA A 373 19.51 -18.39 -19.66
N SER A 374 18.49 -19.24 -19.67
CA SER A 374 17.90 -19.98 -18.56
C SER A 374 18.86 -21.03 -17.94
N THR A 375 19.74 -20.63 -17.03
CA THR A 375 20.23 -21.59 -16.02
C THR A 375 19.24 -21.62 -14.87
N ALA A 376 18.84 -22.81 -14.41
CA ALA A 376 17.89 -22.99 -13.31
C ALA A 376 18.26 -22.19 -12.04
N ALA A 377 19.56 -21.92 -11.83
CA ALA A 377 20.08 -21.11 -10.73
C ALA A 377 19.77 -19.61 -10.85
N ILE A 378 19.77 -19.04 -12.06
CA ILE A 378 19.40 -17.63 -12.29
C ILE A 378 17.89 -17.45 -12.11
N HIS A 379 17.10 -18.44 -12.55
CA HIS A 379 15.66 -18.43 -12.43
C HIS A 379 15.18 -18.50 -10.98
N SER A 380 15.75 -19.38 -10.14
CA SER A 380 15.40 -19.46 -8.72
C SER A 380 15.91 -18.28 -7.88
N GLY A 381 17.02 -17.65 -8.29
CA GLY A 381 17.69 -16.61 -7.50
C GLY A 381 17.24 -15.17 -7.74
N LEU A 382 16.33 -14.85 -8.66
CA LEU A 382 15.69 -13.51 -8.75
C LEU A 382 14.63 -13.29 -7.63
N ALA A 383 14.60 -14.17 -6.64
CA ALA A 383 13.77 -14.11 -5.45
C ALA A 383 14.22 -13.06 -4.41
N SER A 384 14.86 -11.94 -4.79
CA SER A 384 15.26 -10.93 -3.79
C SER A 384 14.13 -10.02 -3.29
N ALA A 385 12.91 -10.54 -3.20
CA ALA A 385 11.96 -9.88 -2.33
C ALA A 385 12.53 -9.89 -0.89
N PRO A 386 12.12 -8.97 -0.02
CA PRO A 386 12.47 -9.10 1.39
C PRO A 386 11.95 -10.46 1.86
N GLN A 387 12.71 -11.17 2.69
CA GLN A 387 12.10 -12.22 3.50
C GLN A 387 10.93 -11.58 4.25
N LEU A 388 9.78 -12.25 4.25
CA LEU A 388 8.63 -11.75 5.00
C LEU A 388 9.02 -11.79 6.47
N GLN A 389 9.36 -10.64 7.04
CA GLN A 389 9.86 -10.63 8.40
C GLN A 389 8.86 -11.13 9.41
N ASN A 390 9.42 -11.69 10.48
CA ASN A 390 8.69 -12.44 11.49
C ASN A 390 7.93 -13.63 10.88
N SER A 391 8.54 -14.28 9.89
CA SER A 391 8.06 -15.49 9.21
C SER A 391 9.25 -16.41 8.88
N ASP A 392 8.97 -17.70 8.74
CA ASP A 392 9.87 -18.72 8.19
C ASP A 392 9.66 -18.94 6.68
N GLU A 393 8.76 -18.18 6.08
CA GLU A 393 8.43 -18.23 4.66
C GLU A 393 9.54 -17.61 3.79
N ALA A 394 9.72 -18.17 2.59
CA ALA A 394 10.64 -17.64 1.61
C ALA A 394 10.17 -16.25 1.10
N PRO A 395 11.09 -15.42 0.57
CA PRO A 395 10.71 -14.19 -0.12
C PRO A 395 9.70 -14.41 -1.25
N PHE A 396 8.73 -13.51 -1.38
CA PHE A 396 7.58 -13.67 -2.28
C PHE A 396 7.42 -12.51 -3.27
N LYS A 397 6.63 -12.68 -4.32
CA LYS A 397 6.20 -11.55 -5.17
C LYS A 397 4.79 -11.10 -4.77
N PRO A 398 4.56 -9.81 -4.47
CA PRO A 398 3.23 -9.39 -4.04
C PRO A 398 2.18 -9.67 -5.13
N PRO A 399 0.98 -10.20 -4.75
CA PRO A 399 0.03 -10.87 -5.64
C PRO A 399 -0.83 -9.90 -6.47
N PHE A 400 -0.17 -9.02 -7.22
CA PHE A 400 -0.76 -8.01 -8.07
C PHE A 400 0.25 -7.54 -9.15
N PRO A 401 -0.23 -6.95 -10.26
CA PRO A 401 0.61 -6.46 -11.35
C PRO A 401 1.67 -5.46 -10.93
N ALA A 402 2.72 -5.33 -11.75
CA ALA A 402 3.90 -4.53 -11.45
C ALA A 402 3.68 -3.02 -11.64
N TYR A 403 3.21 -2.59 -12.82
CA TYR A 403 3.19 -1.18 -13.21
C TYR A 403 1.88 -0.45 -12.86
N PRO A 404 1.92 0.68 -12.13
CA PRO A 404 3.08 1.30 -11.46
C PRO A 404 3.37 0.66 -10.10
N SER A 405 4.51 0.98 -9.48
CA SER A 405 4.82 0.56 -8.11
C SER A 405 3.90 1.24 -7.09
N GLY A 406 3.31 0.45 -6.20
CA GLY A 406 2.50 0.95 -5.09
C GLY A 406 3.34 1.81 -4.14
N HIS A 407 4.48 1.30 -3.65
CA HIS A 407 5.43 2.05 -2.82
C HIS A 407 5.82 3.39 -3.43
N ALA A 408 6.21 3.40 -4.71
CA ALA A 408 6.58 4.63 -5.40
C ALA A 408 5.44 5.67 -5.37
N THR A 409 4.20 5.22 -5.61
CA THR A 409 3.01 6.10 -5.61
C THR A 409 2.65 6.58 -4.21
N PHE A 410 2.60 5.69 -3.22
CA PHE A 410 2.27 6.04 -1.83
C PHE A 410 3.29 6.98 -1.21
N GLY A 411 4.58 6.63 -1.30
CA GLY A 411 5.66 7.44 -0.74
C GLY A 411 5.71 8.81 -1.40
N ALA A 412 5.55 8.87 -2.73
CA ALA A 412 5.47 10.15 -3.42
C ALA A 412 4.27 10.99 -2.99
N ALA A 413 3.08 10.41 -2.87
CA ALA A 413 1.91 11.14 -2.39
C ALA A 413 2.09 11.65 -0.95
N ALA A 414 2.59 10.80 -0.04
CA ALA A 414 2.84 11.16 1.35
C ALA A 414 3.88 12.29 1.47
N PHE A 415 5.06 12.09 0.89
CA PHE A 415 6.18 13.02 1.04
C PHE A 415 5.99 14.29 0.20
N GLN A 416 5.30 14.25 -0.94
CA GLN A 416 4.91 15.46 -1.65
C GLN A 416 3.88 16.26 -0.86
N MET A 417 2.93 15.61 -0.19
CA MET A 417 1.97 16.29 0.67
C MET A 417 2.66 16.97 1.86
N VAL A 418 3.62 16.29 2.50
CA VAL A 418 4.48 16.89 3.56
C VAL A 418 5.24 18.09 3.01
N ARG A 419 5.90 17.96 1.86
CA ARG A 419 6.60 19.07 1.18
C ARG A 419 5.68 20.25 0.95
N LYS A 420 4.46 20.03 0.44
CA LYS A 420 3.48 21.09 0.20
C LYS A 420 3.02 21.75 1.49
N TYR A 421 2.79 20.97 2.53
CA TYR A 421 2.34 21.46 3.84
C TYR A 421 3.38 22.35 4.55
N TYR A 422 4.66 21.98 4.49
CA TYR A 422 5.74 22.69 5.19
C TYR A 422 6.46 23.74 4.35
N ASN A 423 6.20 23.82 3.04
CA ASN A 423 6.77 24.88 2.19
C ASN A 423 6.26 26.25 2.66
N GLY A 424 7.17 27.22 2.78
CA GLY A 424 6.94 28.52 3.39
C GLY A 424 7.14 28.56 4.91
N ARG A 425 7.02 27.43 5.62
CA ARG A 425 7.29 27.31 7.06
C ARG A 425 8.74 26.91 7.36
N LEU A 426 9.25 25.88 6.69
CA LEU A 426 10.58 25.33 6.94
C LEU A 426 11.62 25.75 5.89
N GLY A 427 11.20 26.54 4.90
CA GLY A 427 12.02 26.96 3.78
C GLY A 427 11.15 27.30 2.58
N LYS A 428 11.78 27.60 1.45
CA LYS A 428 11.09 27.80 0.17
C LYS A 428 11.76 26.95 -0.90
N TRP A 429 10.98 26.07 -1.53
CA TRP A 429 11.44 25.24 -2.64
C TRP A 429 10.38 25.19 -3.74
N ALA A 430 10.82 24.96 -4.97
CA ALA A 430 9.92 24.68 -6.08
C ALA A 430 9.29 23.28 -5.91
N THR A 431 8.06 23.12 -6.41
CA THR A 431 7.30 21.85 -6.35
C THR A 431 8.10 20.65 -6.86
N THR A 432 8.96 20.86 -7.85
CA THR A 432 9.76 19.83 -8.53
C THR A 432 11.20 19.74 -8.03
N SER A 433 11.60 20.51 -7.01
CA SER A 433 13.00 20.56 -6.52
C SER A 433 13.11 20.02 -5.10
N ARG A 434 14.31 19.60 -4.71
CA ARG A 434 14.63 19.08 -3.37
C ARG A 434 14.21 20.07 -2.28
N ASP A 435 13.58 19.58 -1.22
CA ASP A 435 13.27 20.33 0.00
C ASP A 435 14.40 20.18 1.05
N THR A 436 14.18 20.69 2.25
CA THR A 436 15.14 20.60 3.38
C THR A 436 14.52 19.98 4.64
N ILE A 437 13.44 19.21 4.48
CA ILE A 437 12.74 18.55 5.59
C ILE A 437 13.52 17.28 5.95
N ALA A 438 14.42 17.40 6.92
CA ALA A 438 15.28 16.32 7.36
C ALA A 438 14.63 15.43 8.43
N VAL A 439 15.06 14.18 8.47
CA VAL A 439 14.71 13.21 9.52
C VAL A 439 15.99 12.56 10.01
N GLU A 440 16.25 12.67 11.30
CA GLU A 440 17.41 12.06 11.96
C GLU A 440 17.01 10.77 12.69
N MET A 441 17.95 9.82 12.82
CA MET A 441 17.81 8.67 13.71
C MET A 441 16.48 7.91 13.54
N PHE A 442 16.04 7.66 12.32
CA PHE A 442 14.84 6.85 12.07
C PHE A 442 15.24 5.39 11.87
N VAL A 443 14.56 4.48 12.56
CA VAL A 443 14.79 3.04 12.45
C VAL A 443 13.54 2.39 11.88
N SER A 444 13.70 1.72 10.74
CA SER A 444 12.66 0.87 10.14
C SER A 444 12.51 -0.40 10.97
N GLU A 445 11.28 -0.89 11.16
CA GLU A 445 11.05 -2.16 11.87
C GLU A 445 11.61 -3.37 11.13
N GLU A 446 11.86 -3.25 9.82
CA GLU A 446 12.57 -4.26 9.04
C GLU A 446 14.06 -4.35 9.42
N LEU A 447 14.61 -3.32 10.06
CA LEU A 447 16.04 -3.22 10.38
C LEU A 447 16.22 -2.60 11.77
N ASN A 448 15.50 -3.13 12.76
CA ASN A 448 15.49 -2.61 14.15
C ASN A 448 16.33 -3.44 15.14
N GLY A 449 16.89 -4.57 14.73
CA GLY A 449 17.59 -5.49 15.64
C GLY A 449 16.66 -6.30 16.56
N VAL A 450 15.36 -6.34 16.28
CA VAL A 450 14.33 -7.05 17.05
C VAL A 450 13.56 -8.03 16.17
N SER A 451 13.01 -7.53 15.06
CA SER A 451 12.39 -8.33 14.00
C SER A 451 13.40 -9.30 13.41
N ARG A 452 12.91 -10.39 12.81
CA ARG A 452 13.77 -11.50 12.40
C ARG A 452 13.17 -12.38 11.32
N ASP A 453 14.04 -13.03 10.57
CA ASP A 453 13.71 -14.14 9.67
C ASP A 453 13.67 -15.41 10.52
N LEU A 454 12.46 -15.93 10.77
CA LEU A 454 12.27 -17.03 11.72
C LEU A 454 12.76 -18.36 11.15
N SER A 455 13.24 -19.24 12.03
CA SER A 455 13.59 -20.61 11.66
C SER A 455 12.41 -21.59 11.78
N ASN A 456 11.30 -21.15 12.36
CA ASN A 456 10.07 -21.91 12.57
C ASN A 456 8.85 -21.01 12.32
N PRO A 457 7.65 -21.58 12.13
CA PRO A 457 6.43 -20.79 12.03
C PRO A 457 6.26 -19.84 13.22
N TYR A 458 5.80 -18.63 12.93
CA TYR A 458 5.53 -17.61 13.94
C TYR A 458 4.52 -18.10 15.00
N ASP A 459 4.89 -17.99 16.27
CA ASP A 459 4.02 -18.28 17.41
C ASP A 459 3.42 -16.97 17.96
N PRO A 460 2.11 -16.71 17.80
CA PRO A 460 1.46 -15.50 18.29
C PRO A 460 1.36 -15.39 19.82
N LYS A 461 1.70 -16.46 20.56
CA LYS A 461 1.63 -16.51 22.03
C LYS A 461 2.95 -16.15 22.70
N ARG A 462 4.01 -15.89 21.91
CA ARG A 462 5.35 -15.57 22.42
C ARG A 462 5.84 -14.25 21.85
N PRO A 463 6.57 -13.44 22.64
CA PRO A 463 7.27 -12.29 22.10
C PRO A 463 8.23 -12.70 20.99
N ILE A 464 8.40 -11.84 19.99
CA ILE A 464 9.27 -12.12 18.84
C ILE A 464 10.72 -12.40 19.27
N THR A 465 11.16 -11.81 20.39
CA THR A 465 12.51 -11.98 20.95
C THR A 465 12.81 -13.41 21.39
N ASP A 466 11.79 -14.17 21.74
CA ASP A 466 11.89 -15.54 22.24
C ASP A 466 11.77 -16.58 21.12
N GLN A 467 11.59 -16.12 19.88
CA GLN A 467 11.44 -16.98 18.71
C GLN A 467 12.76 -17.06 17.92
N PRO A 468 13.32 -18.26 17.67
CA PRO A 468 14.58 -18.42 16.95
C PRO A 468 14.51 -17.91 15.50
N GLY A 469 15.51 -17.14 15.09
CA GLY A 469 15.63 -16.58 13.74
C GLY A 469 16.86 -15.72 13.56
N ILE A 470 17.17 -15.36 12.31
CA ILE A 470 18.23 -14.42 11.98
C ILE A 470 17.70 -13.00 12.23
N VAL A 471 18.41 -12.24 13.06
CA VAL A 471 18.01 -10.86 13.41
C VAL A 471 18.71 -9.88 12.46
N PRO A 472 17.98 -9.13 11.62
CA PRO A 472 18.55 -8.08 10.81
C PRO A 472 19.17 -7.00 11.68
N THR A 473 20.32 -6.50 11.23
CA THR A 473 21.06 -5.47 11.95
C THR A 473 20.21 -4.21 12.14
N ARG A 474 20.27 -3.61 13.33
CA ARG A 474 19.65 -2.31 13.61
C ARG A 474 20.32 -1.21 12.78
N MET A 475 19.58 -0.58 11.87
CA MET A 475 20.09 0.43 10.92
C MET A 475 19.40 1.79 11.12
N PRO A 476 19.89 2.65 12.03
CA PRO A 476 19.42 4.01 12.13
C PRO A 476 19.78 4.80 10.87
N ARG A 477 18.80 5.49 10.28
CA ARG A 477 18.94 6.27 9.06
C ARG A 477 18.75 7.76 9.33
N ARG A 478 19.45 8.54 8.50
CA ARG A 478 19.24 9.98 8.33
C ARG A 478 18.78 10.21 6.90
N PHE A 479 17.80 11.10 6.74
CA PHE A 479 17.38 11.66 5.46
C PHE A 479 17.49 13.18 5.52
N SER A 480 18.00 13.78 4.46
CA SER A 480 18.18 15.23 4.32
C SER A 480 16.94 15.96 3.79
N SER A 481 15.99 15.24 3.19
CA SER A 481 14.78 15.80 2.58
C SER A 481 13.68 14.77 2.38
N CYS A 482 12.44 15.24 2.24
CA CYS A 482 11.32 14.42 1.76
C CYS A 482 11.51 13.95 0.32
N TRP A 483 12.26 14.71 -0.50
CA TRP A 483 12.65 14.30 -1.85
C TRP A 483 13.55 13.07 -1.85
N GLU A 484 14.52 13.00 -0.94
CA GLU A 484 15.38 11.82 -0.74
C GLU A 484 14.56 10.61 -0.30
N MET A 485 13.67 10.79 0.68
CA MET A 485 12.77 9.72 1.15
C MET A 485 11.88 9.19 0.03
N MET A 486 11.33 10.08 -0.80
CA MET A 486 10.53 9.72 -1.97
C MET A 486 11.33 8.91 -3.00
N PHE A 487 12.54 9.36 -3.31
CA PHE A 487 13.43 8.69 -4.25
C PHE A 487 13.86 7.30 -3.73
N GLU A 488 14.42 7.23 -2.52
CA GLU A 488 14.94 5.98 -1.96
C GLU A 488 13.82 4.94 -1.78
N ASN A 489 12.66 5.36 -1.30
CA ASN A 489 11.47 4.51 -1.22
C ASN A 489 11.11 3.90 -2.58
N ALA A 490 11.17 4.68 -3.66
CA ALA A 490 10.81 4.19 -4.99
C ALA A 490 11.84 3.19 -5.54
N VAL A 491 13.13 3.51 -5.44
CA VAL A 491 14.21 2.64 -5.95
C VAL A 491 14.48 1.42 -5.06
N SER A 492 14.03 1.44 -3.80
CA SER A 492 14.08 0.27 -2.90
C SER A 492 13.50 -0.99 -3.55
N ARG A 493 12.49 -0.81 -4.41
CA ARG A 493 11.78 -1.92 -5.05
C ARG A 493 12.54 -2.52 -6.25
N ILE A 494 13.41 -1.72 -6.86
CA ILE A 494 14.39 -2.18 -7.85
C ILE A 494 15.43 -3.07 -7.14
N PHE A 495 15.92 -2.60 -5.98
CA PHE A 495 16.88 -3.36 -5.17
C PHE A 495 16.32 -4.69 -4.64
N LEU A 496 15.01 -4.78 -4.45
CA LEU A 496 14.32 -6.01 -4.08
C LEU A 496 13.87 -6.86 -5.29
N GLY A 497 14.17 -6.43 -6.53
CA GLY A 497 13.79 -7.18 -7.74
C GLY A 497 12.28 -7.45 -7.89
N VAL A 498 11.43 -6.65 -7.25
CA VAL A 498 9.96 -6.81 -7.30
C VAL A 498 9.30 -5.83 -8.27
N HIS A 499 10.05 -4.81 -8.72
CA HIS A 499 9.59 -3.78 -9.64
C HIS A 499 10.66 -3.46 -10.70
N TRP A 500 10.21 -3.12 -11.89
CA TRP A 500 11.04 -2.54 -12.95
C TRP A 500 11.35 -1.07 -12.60
N ARG A 501 12.43 -0.50 -13.14
CA ARG A 501 12.70 0.95 -12.95
C ARG A 501 11.54 1.84 -13.35
N PHE A 502 10.89 1.56 -14.48
CA PHE A 502 9.76 2.34 -14.97
C PHE A 502 8.50 2.19 -14.11
N ASP A 503 8.40 1.18 -13.24
CA ASP A 503 7.34 1.12 -12.23
C ASP A 503 7.52 2.22 -11.17
N ALA A 504 8.76 2.64 -10.90
CA ALA A 504 9.08 3.70 -9.98
C ALA A 504 8.97 5.08 -10.66
N ALA A 505 9.74 5.31 -11.70
CA ALA A 505 9.75 6.55 -12.50
C ALA A 505 10.43 6.30 -13.86
N ALA A 506 10.34 7.24 -14.80
CA ALA A 506 11.12 7.18 -16.04
C ALA A 506 12.63 7.02 -15.76
N GLY A 507 13.29 6.08 -16.45
CA GLY A 507 14.73 5.85 -16.30
C GLY A 507 15.54 7.14 -16.55
N GLN A 508 15.11 7.95 -17.52
CA GLN A 508 15.73 9.24 -17.86
C GLN A 508 15.70 10.25 -16.71
N ASP A 509 14.81 10.09 -15.73
CA ASP A 509 14.68 11.00 -14.60
C ASP A 509 15.56 10.60 -13.41
N ILE A 510 15.84 9.30 -13.23
CA ILE A 510 16.51 8.75 -12.03
C ILE A 510 17.90 8.14 -12.28
N LEU A 511 18.23 7.75 -13.52
CA LEU A 511 19.52 7.10 -13.87
C LEU A 511 20.46 8.05 -14.61
N ILE A 512 21.76 7.77 -14.53
CA ILE A 512 22.78 8.51 -15.29
C ILE A 512 22.71 8.07 -16.78
N PRO A 513 22.49 9.00 -17.74
CA PRO A 513 22.37 8.64 -19.14
C PRO A 513 23.72 8.23 -19.76
N THR A 514 23.67 7.48 -20.86
CA THR A 514 24.83 7.25 -21.74
C THR A 514 24.61 7.92 -23.10
N THR A 515 25.56 7.76 -24.02
CA THR A 515 25.39 8.17 -25.42
C THR A 515 24.41 7.29 -26.20
N LYS A 516 24.06 6.11 -25.68
CA LYS A 516 23.05 5.23 -26.26
C LYS A 516 21.70 5.54 -25.64
N LYS A 517 20.71 5.84 -26.49
CA LYS A 517 19.33 6.11 -26.06
C LYS A 517 18.79 4.92 -25.26
N ASP A 518 18.12 5.23 -24.14
CA ASP A 518 17.44 4.26 -23.26
C ASP A 518 18.36 3.19 -22.63
N VAL A 519 19.68 3.41 -22.67
CA VAL A 519 20.71 2.62 -22.01
C VAL A 519 21.43 3.49 -21.00
N TYR A 520 21.45 3.06 -19.74
CA TYR A 520 21.96 3.87 -18.63
C TYR A 520 23.32 3.39 -18.11
N ALA A 521 24.03 4.29 -17.45
CA ALA A 521 25.38 4.04 -16.99
C ALA A 521 25.41 3.04 -15.82
N VAL A 522 26.49 2.26 -15.80
CA VAL A 522 26.82 1.33 -14.72
C VAL A 522 28.22 1.64 -14.18
N ASP A 523 28.51 1.22 -12.96
CA ASP A 523 29.86 1.27 -12.40
C ASP A 523 30.77 0.18 -13.01
N ASP A 524 32.01 0.11 -12.54
CA ASP A 524 33.02 -0.86 -12.97
C ASP A 524 32.63 -2.32 -12.66
N LYS A 525 31.67 -2.53 -11.76
CA LYS A 525 31.14 -3.86 -11.38
C LYS A 525 29.83 -4.19 -12.09
N GLY A 526 29.27 -3.26 -12.87
CA GLY A 526 28.02 -3.42 -13.60
C GLY A 526 26.77 -3.07 -12.79
N ALA A 527 26.89 -2.41 -11.64
CA ALA A 527 25.74 -1.90 -10.89
C ALA A 527 25.22 -0.58 -11.49
N ALA A 528 23.91 -0.39 -11.53
CA ALA A 528 23.28 0.81 -12.09
C ALA A 528 23.66 2.08 -11.29
N LEU A 529 23.99 3.15 -12.01
CA LEU A 529 24.30 4.47 -11.43
C LEU A 529 23.06 5.37 -11.45
N PHE A 530 22.66 5.82 -10.26
CA PHE A 530 21.57 6.76 -10.07
C PHE A 530 22.09 8.20 -10.05
N LYS A 531 21.23 9.14 -10.46
CA LYS A 531 21.50 10.57 -10.29
C LYS A 531 21.55 10.93 -8.81
N ASN A 532 22.28 12.01 -8.50
CA ASN A 532 22.18 12.62 -7.18
C ASN A 532 20.76 13.14 -6.95
N VAL A 533 20.27 13.05 -5.72
CA VAL A 533 18.89 13.39 -5.34
C VAL A 533 18.54 14.84 -5.69
N GLU A 534 19.48 15.78 -5.53
CA GLU A 534 19.32 17.18 -5.92
C GLU A 534 19.07 17.41 -7.42
N ASP A 535 19.49 16.49 -8.28
CA ASP A 535 19.40 16.59 -9.74
C ASP A 535 18.17 15.88 -10.31
N ILE A 536 17.52 15.01 -9.52
CA ILE A 536 16.34 14.25 -9.96
C ILE A 536 15.15 15.19 -10.15
N ARG A 537 14.53 15.11 -11.33
CA ARG A 537 13.30 15.82 -11.69
C ARG A 537 12.37 14.83 -12.42
N TYR A 538 11.22 14.53 -11.83
CA TYR A 538 10.21 13.64 -12.41
C TYR A 538 9.39 14.39 -13.48
N LYS A 539 9.93 14.49 -14.69
CA LYS A 539 9.40 15.33 -15.77
C LYS A 539 9.20 14.58 -17.08
N THR A 540 9.85 13.44 -17.25
CA THR A 540 9.74 12.66 -18.48
C THR A 540 8.34 12.04 -18.53
N LYS A 541 7.69 12.21 -19.69
CA LYS A 541 6.32 11.75 -19.93
C LYS A 541 6.29 10.85 -21.16
N GLY A 542 5.32 9.94 -21.21
CA GLY A 542 5.11 9.01 -22.30
C GLY A 542 3.70 9.12 -22.89
N THR A 543 3.44 8.34 -23.93
CA THR A 543 2.13 8.25 -24.57
C THR A 543 1.32 7.09 -24.00
N ARG A 544 -0.01 7.12 -24.19
CA ARG A 544 -0.90 6.00 -23.90
C ARG A 544 -1.82 5.75 -25.09
N LYS A 545 -1.96 4.49 -25.51
CA LYS A 545 -2.85 4.12 -26.61
C LYS A 545 -4.28 4.57 -26.32
N GLY A 546 -4.87 5.32 -27.26
CA GLY A 546 -6.24 5.83 -27.14
C GLY A 546 -6.37 7.13 -26.32
N HIS A 547 -5.27 7.69 -25.79
CA HIS A 547 -5.27 8.95 -25.07
C HIS A 547 -4.46 10.02 -25.83
N LYS A 548 -4.99 11.25 -25.93
CA LYS A 548 -4.29 12.38 -26.57
C LYS A 548 -3.41 13.10 -25.54
N GLY A 549 -2.14 13.29 -25.85
CA GLY A 549 -1.19 14.01 -24.99
C GLY A 549 -0.25 13.08 -24.22
N LEU A 550 0.55 13.69 -23.34
CA LEU A 550 1.61 13.01 -22.61
C LEU A 550 1.24 12.82 -21.13
N LEU A 551 1.52 11.63 -20.62
CA LEU A 551 1.20 11.18 -19.27
C LEU A 551 2.48 10.85 -18.49
N PRO A 552 2.46 10.95 -17.14
CA PRO A 552 3.58 10.53 -16.32
C PRO A 552 3.94 9.04 -16.51
N ILE A 553 5.19 8.68 -16.18
CA ILE A 553 5.71 7.30 -16.21
C ILE A 553 6.08 6.89 -14.79
N GLY A 554 5.50 5.79 -14.31
CA GLY A 554 5.79 5.22 -12.99
C GLY A 554 5.06 5.88 -11.82
N GLY A 555 5.19 5.25 -10.64
CA GLY A 555 4.42 5.62 -9.46
C GLY A 555 4.80 6.96 -8.83
N VAL A 556 6.08 7.37 -8.87
CA VAL A 556 6.49 8.63 -8.22
C VAL A 556 5.78 9.86 -8.81
N PRO A 557 5.83 10.13 -10.12
CA PRO A 557 5.11 11.28 -10.67
C PRO A 557 3.59 11.18 -10.49
N LEU A 558 3.01 9.97 -10.54
CA LEU A 558 1.58 9.77 -10.24
C LEU A 558 1.23 10.23 -8.80
N GLY A 559 2.00 9.80 -7.80
CA GLY A 559 1.79 10.22 -6.41
C GLY A 559 2.00 11.72 -6.20
N ILE A 560 2.98 12.32 -6.88
CA ILE A 560 3.22 13.78 -6.85
C ILE A 560 2.01 14.54 -7.41
N GLU A 561 1.47 14.14 -8.56
CA GLU A 561 0.33 14.79 -9.21
C GLU A 561 -0.93 14.71 -8.33
N ILE A 562 -1.22 13.54 -7.75
CA ILE A 562 -2.33 13.33 -6.80
C ILE A 562 -2.21 14.25 -5.58
N ALA A 563 -1.05 14.26 -4.91
CA ALA A 563 -0.85 15.10 -3.72
C ALA A 563 -0.96 16.60 -4.04
N ASN A 564 -0.44 17.02 -5.19
CA ASN A 564 -0.55 18.41 -5.64
C ASN A 564 -2.01 18.80 -5.89
N GLU A 565 -2.79 17.96 -6.57
CA GLU A 565 -4.20 18.22 -6.83
C GLU A 565 -5.00 18.35 -5.53
N ILE A 566 -4.86 17.38 -4.62
CA ILE A 566 -5.58 17.38 -3.33
C ILE A 566 -5.24 18.63 -2.51
N TYR A 567 -3.95 18.98 -2.41
CA TYR A 567 -3.52 20.14 -1.64
C TYR A 567 -4.05 21.45 -2.25
N ASN A 568 -3.95 21.60 -3.57
CA ASN A 568 -4.38 22.81 -4.26
C ASN A 568 -5.92 23.00 -4.16
N ASN A 569 -6.67 21.91 -4.09
CA ASN A 569 -8.11 21.89 -3.85
C ASN A 569 -8.49 21.83 -2.36
N LYS A 570 -7.53 22.12 -1.47
CA LYS A 570 -7.73 22.30 -0.03
C LYS A 570 -8.37 21.11 0.70
N LEU A 571 -8.15 19.88 0.22
CA LEU A 571 -8.79 18.68 0.79
C LEU A 571 -10.32 18.76 0.72
N SER A 572 -10.86 19.01 -0.48
CA SER A 572 -12.30 18.97 -0.76
C SER A 572 -12.70 17.57 -1.26
N PRO A 573 -13.94 17.11 -1.03
CA PRO A 573 -14.41 15.83 -1.56
C PRO A 573 -14.29 15.75 -3.08
N THR A 574 -13.98 14.56 -3.62
CA THR A 574 -14.14 14.31 -5.05
C THR A 574 -15.59 14.57 -5.47
N PRO A 575 -15.84 15.37 -6.54
CA PRO A 575 -17.21 15.69 -6.96
C PRO A 575 -18.01 14.42 -7.27
N PRO A 576 -19.31 14.34 -6.91
CA PRO A 576 -20.13 13.15 -7.16
C PRO A 576 -20.14 12.71 -8.64
N GLY A 577 -20.09 13.66 -9.57
CA GLY A 577 -20.06 13.38 -11.02
C GLY A 577 -18.73 12.78 -11.53
N GLU A 578 -17.65 12.90 -10.75
CA GLU A 578 -16.32 12.35 -11.08
C GLU A 578 -16.06 11.01 -10.37
N GLN A 579 -16.97 10.56 -9.51
CA GLN A 579 -16.87 9.25 -8.86
C GLN A 579 -17.16 8.12 -9.86
N PRO A 580 -16.59 6.91 -9.65
CA PRO A 580 -17.04 5.73 -10.38
C PRO A 580 -18.55 5.56 -10.28
N MET A 581 -19.21 5.48 -11.43
CA MET A 581 -20.60 5.05 -11.51
C MET A 581 -20.64 3.53 -11.37
N PRO A 582 -21.57 2.96 -10.58
CA PRO A 582 -21.80 1.52 -10.61
C PRO A 582 -22.10 1.08 -12.04
N GLN A 583 -21.29 0.18 -12.62
CA GLN A 583 -21.65 -0.38 -13.91
C GLN A 583 -22.98 -1.16 -13.74
N PRO A 584 -23.96 -1.00 -14.64
CA PRO A 584 -25.12 -1.87 -14.64
C PRO A 584 -24.63 -3.32 -14.75
N PRO A 585 -25.23 -4.27 -14.01
CA PRO A 585 -24.78 -5.65 -14.03
C PRO A 585 -24.75 -6.12 -15.49
N GLN A 586 -23.57 -6.53 -15.96
CA GLN A 586 -23.48 -7.26 -17.22
C GLN A 586 -24.31 -8.52 -17.02
N HIS A 587 -25.51 -8.55 -17.61
CA HIS A 587 -26.33 -9.75 -17.70
C HIS A 587 -25.49 -10.82 -18.40
N GLN A 588 -24.84 -11.68 -17.61
CA GLN A 588 -24.53 -13.01 -18.08
C GLN A 588 -25.89 -13.64 -18.37
N GLY A 589 -26.15 -13.93 -19.65
CA GLY A 589 -27.36 -14.59 -20.07
C GLY A 589 -27.60 -15.85 -19.23
N PRO A 590 -28.87 -16.29 -19.09
CA PRO A 590 -29.21 -17.37 -18.17
C PRO A 590 -28.37 -18.62 -18.46
N PRO A 591 -27.95 -19.36 -17.42
CA PRO A 591 -27.15 -20.55 -17.59
C PRO A 591 -27.88 -21.51 -18.55
N ARG A 592 -27.18 -21.97 -19.59
CA ARG A 592 -27.69 -23.02 -20.47
C ARG A 592 -28.11 -24.20 -19.60
N LYS A 593 -29.40 -24.55 -19.66
CA LYS A 593 -29.94 -25.76 -19.02
C LYS A 593 -29.08 -26.94 -19.45
N LYS A 594 -28.59 -27.72 -18.49
CA LYS A 594 -28.03 -29.06 -18.74
C LYS A 594 -29.10 -29.88 -19.46
N GLY A 595 -28.90 -30.10 -20.77
CA GLY A 595 -29.62 -31.12 -21.51
C GLY A 595 -29.21 -32.49 -20.99
N GLU A 596 -30.20 -33.35 -20.84
CA GLU A 596 -30.07 -34.75 -20.45
C GLU A 596 -29.07 -35.47 -21.37
N LEU A 597 -28.17 -36.25 -20.76
CA LEU A 597 -27.28 -37.18 -21.44
C LEU A 597 -28.13 -38.25 -22.12
N ALA A 598 -28.20 -38.22 -23.44
CA ALA A 598 -28.64 -39.36 -24.24
C ALA A 598 -27.48 -40.35 -24.38
N GLU A 599 -27.82 -41.63 -24.18
CA GLU A 599 -26.94 -42.79 -24.14
C GLU A 599 -26.05 -42.94 -25.39
N ALA A 600 -24.80 -43.37 -25.16
CA ALA A 600 -23.89 -43.81 -26.20
C ALA A 600 -24.44 -45.08 -26.87
N LYS A 601 -24.60 -45.04 -28.19
CA LYS A 601 -24.74 -46.23 -29.04
C LYS A 601 -23.47 -46.41 -29.85
N ASP A 602 -23.07 -47.66 -29.93
CA ASP A 602 -21.84 -48.22 -30.50
C ASP A 602 -21.43 -47.60 -31.84
N GLU A 603 -20.15 -47.21 -31.94
CA GLU A 603 -19.50 -46.99 -33.23
C GLU A 603 -19.01 -48.33 -33.77
N GLU A 604 -19.61 -48.69 -34.89
CA GLU A 604 -19.34 -49.84 -35.73
C GLU A 604 -17.99 -49.69 -36.46
N GLN A 605 -17.29 -50.81 -36.60
CA GLN A 605 -15.93 -50.97 -37.13
C GLN A 605 -15.74 -50.43 -38.56
N ALA A 606 -14.61 -49.77 -38.81
CA ALA A 606 -14.10 -49.55 -40.17
C ALA A 606 -13.27 -50.78 -40.64
N PRO A 607 -13.50 -51.33 -41.85
CA PRO A 607 -12.88 -52.57 -42.30
C PRO A 607 -11.47 -52.37 -42.86
N MET A 608 -10.57 -53.31 -42.54
CA MET A 608 -9.26 -53.49 -43.18
C MET A 608 -9.43 -53.97 -44.63
N MET A 609 -8.74 -53.31 -45.56
CA MET A 609 -8.51 -53.84 -46.90
C MET A 609 -7.23 -54.69 -46.90
N ASP A 610 -7.41 -56.01 -46.98
CA ASP A 610 -6.36 -56.94 -47.41
C ASP A 610 -6.28 -56.94 -48.95
N VAL A 611 -5.06 -56.81 -49.45
CA VAL A 611 -4.67 -57.10 -50.83
C VAL A 611 -4.22 -58.55 -50.87
N ALA A 612 -4.84 -59.36 -51.73
CA ALA A 612 -4.47 -60.76 -51.98
C ALA A 612 -3.63 -60.90 -53.28
N PRO A 613 -3.05 -62.08 -53.56
CA PRO A 613 -2.71 -63.21 -52.69
C PRO A 613 -1.22 -63.30 -52.33
#